data_AF-A0A5S9M187-F1
#
_entry.id   AF-A0A5S9M187-F1
#
_cell.length_a   1.000
_cell.length_b   1.000
_cell.length_c   1.000
_cell.angle_alpha   90.00
_cell.angle_beta   90.00
_cell.angle_gamma   90.00
#
_symmetry.space_group_name_H-M   'P 1'
#
loop_
_entity.id
_entity.type
_entity.pdbx_description
1 polymer ?
#
loop_
_entity_poly.entity_id
_entity_poly.type
_entity_poly.pdbx_seq_one_letter_code
_entity_poly.pdbx_strand_id
1 'polypeptide(L)' 'MDYLVKALAYDGKVRAYAANTTDTINEAQRRHHTWPTASAAIGRTMTATVMMGAMLKR' A
#
# COMPACT_ATOMS: atom_id res chain seq x y z
N MET A 1 5.82 -11.16 3.34
CA MET A 1 6.84 -10.12 3.11
C MET A 1 6.21 -9.08 2.21
N ASP A 2 6.15 -7.83 2.68
CA ASP A 2 5.52 -6.74 1.93
C ASP A 2 6.46 -6.22 0.83
N TYR A 3 5.90 -5.87 -0.32
CA TYR A 3 6.67 -5.38 -1.46
C TYR A 3 5.86 -4.41 -2.33
N LEU A 4 6.57 -3.52 -3.02
CA LEU A 4 6.01 -2.57 -3.96
C LEU A 4 6.69 -2.73 -5.32
N VAL A 5 5.88 -2.95 -6.35
CA VAL A 5 6.33 -3.08 -7.74
C VAL A 5 5.89 -1.86 -8.51
N LYS A 6 6.84 -1.27 -9.26
CA LYS A 6 6.59 -0.21 -10.23
C LYS A 6 6.70 -0.82 -11.62
N ALA A 7 5.65 -0.72 -12.41
CA ALA A 7 5.63 -1.18 -13.79
C ALA A 7 5.38 -0.01 -14.74
N LEU A 8 6.06 -0.05 -15.89
CA LEU A 8 5.86 0.88 -17.00
C LEU A 8 5.26 0.07 -18.16
N ALA A 9 4.16 0.56 -18.71
CA ALA A 9 3.47 -0.01 -19.86
C ALA A 9 3.27 1.06 -20.95
N TYR A 10 3.02 0.63 -22.18
CA TYR A 10 2.85 1.52 -23.34
C TYR A 10 4.01 2.50 -23.56
N ASP A 11 5.24 1.99 -23.70
CA ASP A 11 6.43 2.81 -24.02
C ASP A 11 6.62 4.00 -23.05
N GLY A 12 6.37 3.75 -21.76
CA GLY A 12 6.49 4.74 -20.69
C GLY A 12 5.28 5.66 -20.50
N LYS A 13 4.20 5.50 -21.27
CA LYS A 13 2.97 6.32 -21.16
C LYS A 13 2.07 5.93 -20.00
N VAL A 14 2.13 4.68 -19.53
CA VAL A 14 1.31 4.19 -18.41
C VAL A 14 2.21 3.70 -17.28
N ARG A 15 1.96 4.21 -16.06
CA ARG A 15 2.66 3.79 -14.83
C ARG A 15 1.69 3.03 -13.94
N ALA A 16 1.97 1.76 -13.70
CA ALA A 16 1.22 0.93 -12.78
C ALA A 16 2.05 0.72 -11.50
N TYR A 17 1.37 0.76 -10.36
CA TYR A 17 1.95 0.52 -9.05
C TYR A 17 1.14 -0.56 -8.36
N ALA A 18 1.81 -1.61 -7.88
CA ALA A 18 1.20 -2.65 -7.09
C ALA A 18 1.94 -2.73 -5.76
N ALA A 19 1.22 -2.75 -4.65
CA ALA A 19 1.79 -2.89 -3.32
C ALA A 19 1.08 -4.01 -2.59
N ASN A 20 1.85 -4.95 -2.05
CA ASN A 20 1.38 -5.96 -1.11
C ASN A 20 1.83 -5.51 0.29
N THR A 21 0.86 -5.22 1.15
CA THR A 21 1.04 -4.60 2.48
C THR A 21 0.37 -5.42 3.60
N THR A 22 0.09 -6.70 3.35
CA THR A 22 -0.66 -7.57 4.27
C THR A 22 0.01 -7.70 5.64
N ASP A 23 1.34 -7.83 5.71
CA ASP A 23 2.03 -8.02 6.99
C ASP A 23 2.05 -6.72 7.80
N THR A 24 2.31 -5.59 7.14
CA THR A 24 2.30 -4.25 7.74
C THR A 24 0.92 -3.88 8.29
N ILE A 25 -0.16 -4.18 7.55
CA ILE A 25 -1.53 -3.90 8.02
C ILE A 25 -1.91 -4.80 9.19
N ASN A 26 -1.54 -6.08 9.15
CA ASN A 26 -1.75 -7.01 10.27
C ASN A 26 -1.02 -6.54 11.54
N GLU A 27 0.19 -6.03 11.40
CA GLU A 27 0.93 -5.47 12.53
C GLU A 27 0.27 -4.20 13.07
N ALA A 28 -0.18 -3.30 12.21
CA ALA A 28 -0.92 -2.11 12.61
C ALA A 28 -2.24 -2.46 13.33
N GLN A 29 -2.97 -3.46 12.83
CA GLN A 29 -4.20 -3.96 13.45
C GLN A 29 -3.92 -4.51 14.85
N ARG A 30 -2.87 -5.30 15.03
CA ARG A 30 -2.46 -5.84 16.33
C ARG A 30 -2.08 -4.74 17.31
N ARG A 31 -1.31 -3.73 16.87
CA ARG A 31 -0.87 -2.60 17.72
C ARG A 31 -2.01 -1.69 18.14
N HIS A 32 -2.95 -1.43 17.24
CA HIS A 32 -4.06 -0.50 17.50
C HIS A 32 -5.34 -1.20 17.97
N HIS A 33 -5.33 -2.53 18.11
CA HIS A 33 -6.49 -3.35 18.50
C HIS A 33 -7.76 -2.97 17.73
N THR A 34 -7.62 -2.72 16.43
CA THR A 34 -8.71 -2.17 15.62
C THR A 34 -9.74 -3.23 15.31
N TRP A 35 -11.01 -2.81 15.30
CA TRP A 35 -12.14 -3.65 14.94
C TRP A 35 -12.12 -3.93 13.43
N PRO A 36 -12.82 -4.97 12.92
CA PRO A 36 -12.72 -5.39 11.52
C PRO A 36 -12.98 -4.27 10.50
N THR A 37 -13.95 -3.39 10.79
CA THR A 37 -14.30 -2.23 9.96
C THR A 37 -13.19 -1.18 9.94
N ALA A 38 -12.65 -0.83 11.11
CA ALA A 38 -11.54 0.11 11.24
C ALA A 38 -10.25 -0.43 10.60
N SER A 39 -10.01 -1.74 10.72
CA SER A 39 -8.84 -2.41 10.13
C SER A 39 -8.88 -2.36 8.60
N ALA A 40 -10.07 -2.56 7.99
CA ALA A 40 -10.25 -2.41 6.55
C ALA A 40 -10.01 -0.96 6.09
N ALA A 41 -10.50 0.03 6.85
CA ALA A 41 -10.29 1.44 6.54
C ALA A 41 -8.80 1.84 6.64
N ILE A 42 -8.11 1.41 7.70
CA ILE A 42 -6.68 1.65 7.89
C ILE A 42 -5.88 0.94 6.79
N GLY A 43 -6.19 -0.32 6.48
CA GLY A 43 -5.48 -1.08 5.47
C GLY A 43 -5.52 -0.45 4.07
N ARG A 44 -6.69 0.04 3.65
CA ARG A 44 -6.84 0.78 2.39
C ARG A 44 -6.06 2.09 2.41
N THR A 45 -6.19 2.85 3.49
CA THR A 45 -5.49 4.14 3.65
C THR A 45 -3.97 3.96 3.61
N MET A 46 -3.43 3.00 4.36
CA MET A 46 -2.00 2.69 4.40
C MET A 46 -1.46 2.23 3.05
N THR A 47 -2.22 1.39 2.33
CA THR A 47 -1.80 0.92 1.01
C THR A 47 -1.76 2.07 0.01
N ALA A 48 -2.76 2.94 0.04
CA ALA A 48 -2.81 4.13 -0.80
C ALA A 48 -1.66 5.11 -0.48
N THR A 49 -1.36 5.36 0.80
CA THR A 49 -0.26 6.25 1.20
C THR A 49 1.11 5.69 0.84
N VAL A 50 1.32 4.37 0.96
CA VAL A 50 2.56 3.72 0.50
C VAL A 50 2.73 3.86 -1.02
N MET A 51 1.66 3.65 -1.80
CA MET A 51 1.71 3.87 -3.25
C MET A 51 2.03 5.33 -3.60
N MET A 52 1.37 6.30 -2.94
CA MET A 52 1.63 7.73 -3.14
C MET A 52 3.08 8.11 -2.76
N GLY A 53 3.59 7.59 -1.64
CA GLY A 53 4.99 7.79 -1.24
C GLY A 53 5.98 7.23 -2.26
N ALA A 54 5.65 6.09 -2.89
CA ALA A 54 6.48 5.51 -3.94
C ALA A 54 6.42 6.28 -5.28
N MET A 55 5.37 7.08 -5.51
CA MET A 55 5.27 7.98 -6.66
C MET A 55 6.07 9.28 -6.48
N LEU A 56 6.45 9.62 -5.24
CA LEU A 56 7.26 10.81 -4.96
C LEU A 56 8.63 10.65 -5.66
N LYS A 57 8.91 11.54 -6.60
CA LYS A 57 10.24 11.67 -7.20
C LYS A 57 11.16 12.33 -6.18
N ARG A 58 12.30 11.72 -5.93
CA ARG A 58 13.49 12.42 -5.45
C ARG A 58 14.19 13.06 -6.64
#